data_AF-A0A800AFE3-F1
#
_entry.id   AF-A0A800AFE3-F1
#
_cell.length_a   1.000
_cell.length_b   1.000
_cell.length_c   1.000
_cell.angle_alpha   90.00
_cell.angle_beta   90.00
_cell.angle_gamma   90.00
#
_symmetry.space_group_name_H-M   'P 1'
#
loop_
_entity.id
_entity.type
_entity.pdbx_description
1 polymer ?
#
loop_
_entity_poly.entity_id
_entity_poly.type
_entity_poly.pdbx_seq_one_letter_code
_entity_poly.pdbx_strand_id
1 'polypeptide(L)'
;MKRVFVFFILIGFLFTPPAFAAERFFEIKAKKFSYTPNIIEVNKGDTVRIRLISEDVSHGFYLDGYEISTSAHPGQEGSLKFVADKTGKFSFRCSVTCGEFHPYMVGYLKVKTNWRYYLGILPIFIFGIGSLLLTQRRKSNPGNSSVHEAQSPSDSGYLRQDKLFGIIPLDWRFELTKYKPIRALFKSRWFPFIFLVMNLAIFTVILLAGFVGGFSTGNYNFGVMIVWILWWVLLMLFMVPVVGRLWCMVCPFPLIGDWIQRGRLVSVGRQRSWGLNKRWPNKWRNLWPLVILFWIATWFSGFFTVRPYATFILLGTII
;
A
#
# COMPACT_ATOMS: atom_id res chain seq x y z
N MET A 1 -28.43 7.63 -15.25
CA MET A 1 -27.53 6.74 -14.48
C MET A 1 -26.14 7.33 -14.17
N LYS A 2 -25.44 8.01 -15.10
CA LYS A 2 -24.06 8.53 -14.85
C LYS A 2 -23.96 9.67 -13.82
N ARG A 3 -24.96 10.55 -13.72
CA ARG A 3 -24.99 11.65 -12.72
C ARG A 3 -25.20 11.15 -11.29
N VAL A 4 -25.90 10.03 -11.12
CA VAL A 4 -26.15 9.40 -9.80
C VAL A 4 -24.84 8.79 -9.25
N PHE A 5 -24.03 8.16 -10.11
CA PHE A 5 -22.75 7.55 -9.69
C PHE A 5 -21.71 8.60 -9.22
N VAL A 6 -21.68 9.78 -9.85
CA VAL A 6 -20.81 10.90 -9.44
C VAL A 6 -21.26 11.50 -8.10
N PHE A 7 -22.58 11.57 -7.88
CA PHE A 7 -23.15 12.06 -6.62
C PHE A 7 -22.84 11.11 -5.44
N PHE A 8 -22.84 9.79 -5.67
CA PHE A 8 -22.44 8.81 -4.63
C PHE A 8 -20.95 8.85 -4.30
N ILE A 9 -20.06 9.11 -5.26
CA ILE A 9 -18.62 9.29 -5.00
C ILE A 9 -18.36 10.58 -4.19
N LEU A 10 -19.12 11.65 -4.44
CA LEU A 10 -19.04 12.91 -3.69
C LEU A 10 -19.69 12.83 -2.30
N ILE A 11 -20.70 11.99 -2.08
CA ILE A 11 -21.33 11.79 -0.75
C ILE A 11 -20.52 10.82 0.10
N GLY A 12 -19.92 9.78 -0.50
CA GLY A 12 -18.98 8.89 0.21
C GLY A 12 -17.77 9.63 0.79
N PHE A 13 -17.45 10.81 0.25
CA PHE A 13 -16.38 11.71 0.69
C PHE A 13 -16.71 12.49 1.99
N LEU A 14 -17.99 12.74 2.29
CA LEU A 14 -18.39 13.43 3.53
C LEU A 14 -18.46 12.48 4.73
N PHE A 15 -18.51 11.16 4.50
CA PHE A 15 -18.74 10.15 5.53
C PHE A 15 -17.59 9.16 5.72
N THR A 16 -16.47 9.29 5.01
CA THR A 16 -15.26 8.53 5.39
C THR A 16 -14.70 9.12 6.68
N PRO A 17 -14.75 8.39 7.82
CA PRO A 17 -14.04 8.82 9.01
C PRO A 17 -12.57 8.99 8.64
N PRO A 18 -11.87 9.97 9.23
CA PRO A 18 -10.45 10.15 8.95
C PRO A 18 -9.76 8.81 9.23
N ALA A 19 -9.25 8.16 8.18
CA ALA A 19 -8.58 6.87 8.25
C ALA A 19 -7.26 6.91 9.07
N PHE A 20 -6.99 8.06 9.71
CA PHE A 20 -5.87 8.35 10.59
C PHE A 20 -6.34 8.75 12.00
N ALA A 21 -7.47 8.22 12.47
CA ALA A 21 -7.80 8.22 13.90
C ALA A 21 -6.79 7.32 14.62
N ALA A 22 -5.68 7.88 15.09
CA ALA A 22 -4.69 7.12 15.86
C ALA A 22 -5.17 6.97 17.30
N GLU A 23 -4.97 5.80 17.91
CA GLU A 23 -5.11 5.66 19.36
C GLU A 23 -3.87 6.28 20.02
N ARG A 24 -4.09 7.27 20.88
CA ARG A 24 -3.05 8.00 21.61
C ARG A 24 -3.20 7.69 23.09
N PHE A 25 -2.17 7.08 23.67
CA PHE A 25 -2.12 6.79 25.09
C PHE A 25 -1.29 7.86 25.81
N PHE A 26 -1.85 8.46 26.86
CA PHE A 26 -1.17 9.41 27.73
C PHE A 26 -1.22 8.93 29.17
N GLU A 27 -0.05 8.85 29.79
CA GLU A 27 0.08 8.70 31.23
C GLU A 27 0.22 10.09 31.85
N ILE A 28 -0.74 10.46 32.69
CA ILE A 28 -0.76 11.75 33.39
C ILE A 28 -0.54 11.46 34.87
N LYS A 29 0.58 11.96 35.40
CA LYS A 29 0.92 11.91 36.81
C LYS A 29 0.39 13.16 37.50
N ALA A 30 -0.47 12.97 38.47
CA ALA A 30 -1.02 14.01 39.32
C ALA A 30 -0.23 14.04 40.63
N LYS A 31 0.36 15.19 40.89
CA LYS A 31 1.00 15.55 42.16
C LYS A 31 0.34 16.83 42.66
N LYS A 32 0.42 17.13 43.95
CA LYS A 32 -0.05 18.40 44.52
C LYS A 32 0.30 19.57 43.59
N PHE A 33 -0.74 20.25 43.16
CA PHE A 33 -0.70 21.50 42.40
C PHE A 33 -0.20 21.38 40.95
N SER A 34 0.04 20.16 40.44
CA SER A 34 0.57 20.01 39.08
C SER A 34 0.18 18.69 38.41
N TYR A 35 0.01 18.75 37.08
CA TYR A 35 -0.08 17.58 36.22
C TYR A 35 1.20 17.45 35.40
N THR A 36 1.70 16.22 35.27
CA THR A 36 2.83 15.90 34.40
C THR A 36 2.41 14.81 33.41
N PRO A 37 2.32 15.09 32.10
CA PRO A 37 2.48 16.40 31.47
C PRO A 37 1.29 17.34 31.74
N ASN A 38 1.55 18.65 31.81
CA ASN A 38 0.51 19.68 31.94
C ASN A 38 -0.10 20.09 30.59
N ILE A 39 0.52 19.70 29.47
CA ILE A 39 0.02 19.96 28.12
C ILE A 39 0.05 18.65 27.33
N ILE A 40 -1.10 18.25 26.81
CA ILE A 40 -1.24 17.11 25.90
C ILE A 40 -1.69 17.61 24.52
N GLU A 41 -1.02 17.16 23.46
CA GLU A 41 -1.31 17.59 22.09
C GLU A 41 -1.78 16.39 21.25
N VAL A 42 -2.94 16.55 20.60
CA VAL A 42 -3.57 15.50 19.78
C VAL A 42 -4.12 16.11 18.49
N ASN A 43 -4.42 15.28 17.48
CA ASN A 43 -5.09 15.74 16.28
C ASN A 43 -6.59 15.52 16.37
N LYS A 44 -7.36 16.35 15.65
CA LYS A 44 -8.80 16.14 15.48
C LYS A 44 -9.05 14.75 14.89
N GLY A 45 -9.90 13.96 15.56
CA GLY A 45 -10.26 12.59 15.21
C GLY A 45 -9.45 11.51 15.93
N ASP A 46 -8.40 11.86 16.69
CA ASP A 46 -7.64 10.87 17.47
C ASP A 46 -8.49 10.31 18.62
N THR A 47 -8.32 9.01 18.90
CA THR A 47 -8.91 8.37 20.08
C THR A 47 -7.91 8.48 21.23
N VAL A 48 -8.24 9.26 22.26
CA VAL A 48 -7.36 9.57 23.38
C VAL A 48 -7.70 8.68 24.55
N ARG A 49 -6.69 7.94 25.04
CA ARG A 49 -6.78 7.11 26.24
C ARG A 49 -5.85 7.68 27.29
N ILE A 50 -6.42 8.17 28.38
CA ILE A 50 -5.70 8.81 29.48
C ILE A 50 -5.67 7.83 30.65
N ARG A 51 -4.47 7.59 31.19
CA ARG A 51 -4.24 6.90 32.46
C ARG A 51 -3.81 7.96 33.48
N LEU A 52 -4.63 8.18 34.48
CA LEU A 52 -4.35 9.11 35.57
C LEU A 52 -3.74 8.35 36.73
N ILE A 53 -2.53 8.73 37.12
CA ILE A 53 -1.81 8.17 38.26
C ILE A 53 -1.68 9.26 39.32
N SER A 54 -2.11 8.97 40.54
CA SER A 54 -1.85 9.86 41.67
C SER A 54 -0.60 9.40 42.44
N GLU A 55 0.34 10.31 42.70
CA GLU A 55 1.57 10.03 43.44
C GLU A 55 1.49 10.39 44.94
N ASP A 56 0.50 11.18 45.37
CA ASP A 56 0.42 11.68 46.75
C ASP A 56 -0.96 11.58 47.39
N VAL A 57 -1.97 12.28 46.87
CA VAL A 57 -3.33 12.37 47.45
C VAL A 57 -4.39 12.04 46.40
N SER A 58 -5.66 11.89 46.78
CA SER A 58 -6.71 11.72 45.76
C SER A 58 -6.73 12.92 44.81
N HIS A 59 -6.64 12.64 43.52
CA HIS A 59 -6.74 13.63 42.44
C HIS A 59 -7.85 13.25 41.47
N GLY A 60 -8.47 14.28 40.92
CA GLY A 60 -9.47 14.18 39.88
C GLY A 60 -8.90 14.66 38.57
N PHE A 61 -9.53 14.30 37.47
CA PHE A 61 -9.27 14.84 36.15
C PHE A 61 -10.63 15.15 35.54
N TYR A 62 -10.87 16.42 35.24
CA TYR A 62 -12.07 16.90 34.56
C TYR A 62 -11.65 17.67 33.33
N LEU A 63 -12.13 17.27 32.16
CA LEU A 63 -11.81 17.93 30.89
C LEU A 63 -12.96 18.86 30.47
N ASP A 64 -12.71 20.16 30.51
CA ASP A 64 -13.68 21.17 30.10
C ASP A 64 -13.91 21.10 28.58
N GLY A 65 -15.17 21.18 28.14
CA GLY A 65 -15.56 21.08 26.73
C GLY A 65 -15.93 19.67 26.24
N TYR A 66 -15.51 18.64 26.98
CA TYR A 66 -15.93 17.24 26.79
C TYR A 66 -16.78 16.71 27.96
N GLU A 67 -16.78 17.40 29.10
CA GLU A 67 -17.59 17.05 30.30
C GLU A 67 -17.32 15.64 30.84
N ILE A 68 -16.11 15.16 30.60
CA ILE A 68 -15.65 13.84 31.05
C ILE A 68 -14.76 13.99 32.27
N SER A 69 -14.90 13.05 33.20
CA SER A 69 -14.10 13.04 34.41
C SER A 69 -13.71 11.65 34.88
N THR A 70 -12.59 11.58 35.59
CA THR A 70 -12.09 10.39 36.28
C THR A 70 -11.39 10.83 37.56
N SER A 71 -11.22 9.93 38.52
CA SER A 71 -10.39 10.15 39.71
C SER A 71 -9.33 9.07 39.84
N ALA A 72 -8.26 9.37 40.57
CA ALA A 72 -7.18 8.47 40.90
C ALA A 72 -6.77 8.67 42.35
N HIS A 73 -6.56 7.57 43.06
CA HIS A 73 -6.05 7.54 44.43
C HIS A 73 -4.64 6.93 44.42
N PRO A 74 -3.80 7.21 45.42
CA PRO A 74 -2.53 6.52 45.57
C PRO A 74 -2.75 4.99 45.59
N GLY A 75 -2.18 4.29 44.61
CA GLY A 75 -2.36 2.83 44.42
C GLY A 75 -3.60 2.41 43.61
N GLN A 76 -4.51 3.32 43.27
CA GLN A 76 -5.66 3.05 42.39
C GLN A 76 -5.75 4.09 41.27
N GLU A 77 -5.41 3.67 40.06
CA GLU A 77 -5.33 4.54 38.90
C GLU A 77 -6.70 4.76 38.23
N GLY A 78 -6.88 5.95 37.67
CA GLY A 78 -8.03 6.29 36.84
C GLY A 78 -7.76 6.04 35.37
N SER A 79 -8.78 5.68 34.59
CA SER A 79 -8.65 5.58 33.14
C SER A 79 -9.85 6.18 32.41
N LEU A 80 -9.57 6.89 31.33
CA LEU A 80 -10.58 7.57 30.53
C LEU A 80 -10.28 7.35 29.04
N LYS A 81 -11.34 7.15 28.25
CA LYS A 81 -11.23 7.03 26.79
C LYS A 81 -12.26 7.93 26.12
N PHE A 82 -11.83 8.79 25.21
CA PHE A 82 -12.70 9.68 24.44
C PHE A 82 -12.12 9.98 23.06
N VAL A 83 -12.93 10.55 22.18
CA VAL A 83 -12.52 10.95 20.82
C VAL A 83 -12.38 12.47 20.78
N ALA A 84 -11.24 12.98 20.29
CA ALA A 84 -10.99 14.41 20.16
C ALA A 84 -11.67 14.98 18.90
N ASP A 85 -12.96 15.30 18.98
CA ASP A 85 -13.79 15.75 17.86
C ASP A 85 -13.77 17.28 17.64
N LYS A 86 -13.49 18.06 18.69
CA LYS A 86 -13.44 19.53 18.65
C LYS A 86 -12.00 20.03 18.59
N THR A 87 -11.70 20.93 17.64
CA THR A 87 -10.39 21.61 17.54
C THR A 87 -10.34 22.81 18.47
N GLY A 88 -9.21 23.01 19.16
CA GLY A 88 -9.04 24.12 20.11
C GLY A 88 -8.15 23.77 21.29
N LYS A 89 -8.12 24.66 22.29
CA LYS A 89 -7.43 24.46 23.56
C LYS A 89 -8.48 24.24 24.65
N PHE A 90 -8.46 23.08 25.28
CA PHE A 90 -9.37 22.68 26.36
C PHE A 90 -8.59 22.60 27.67
N SER A 91 -9.09 23.22 28.73
CA SER A 91 -8.51 23.07 30.06
C SER A 91 -8.94 21.75 30.68
N PHE A 92 -8.03 21.11 31.42
CA PHE A 92 -8.40 20.07 32.37
C PHE A 92 -7.95 20.46 33.77
N ARG A 93 -8.78 20.15 34.76
CA ARG A 93 -8.61 20.55 36.15
C ARG A 93 -8.89 19.39 37.09
N CYS A 94 -8.49 19.54 38.34
CA CYS A 94 -8.79 18.55 39.37
C CYS A 94 -10.28 18.64 39.76
N SER A 95 -11.02 17.51 39.74
CA SER A 95 -12.43 17.44 40.18
C SER A 95 -12.61 17.15 41.66
N VAL A 96 -11.53 16.83 42.38
CA VAL A 96 -11.57 16.48 43.82
C VAL A 96 -10.68 17.42 44.60
N THR A 97 -11.08 17.78 45.82
CA THR A 97 -10.33 18.70 46.67
C THR A 97 -9.00 18.08 47.11
N CYS A 98 -7.89 18.55 46.52
CA CYS A 98 -6.56 17.94 46.68
C CYS A 98 -5.52 18.80 47.42
N GLY A 99 -5.94 19.91 48.07
CA GLY A 99 -5.08 20.78 48.88
C GLY A 99 -5.40 22.28 48.69
N GLU A 100 -4.60 23.15 49.31
CA GLU A 100 -4.83 24.60 49.37
C GLU A 100 -4.78 25.27 47.99
N PHE A 101 -3.86 24.84 47.12
CA PHE A 101 -3.74 25.36 45.75
C PHE A 101 -4.51 24.50 44.71
N HIS A 102 -5.55 23.78 45.14
CA HIS A 102 -6.41 22.99 44.25
C HIS A 102 -6.93 23.77 43.02
N PRO A 103 -7.40 25.04 43.13
CA PRO A 103 -7.89 25.79 41.97
C PRO A 103 -6.84 26.12 40.91
N TYR A 104 -5.55 26.12 41.27
CA TYR A 104 -4.45 26.44 40.37
C TYR A 104 -3.91 25.21 39.62
N MET A 105 -4.40 24.02 39.96
CA MET A 105 -4.02 22.77 39.32
C MET A 105 -4.74 22.60 37.98
N VAL A 106 -4.17 23.22 36.93
CA VAL A 106 -4.74 23.24 35.57
C VAL A 106 -3.72 22.72 34.56
N GLY A 107 -4.20 21.89 33.63
CA GLY A 107 -3.48 21.52 32.42
C GLY A 107 -4.31 21.81 31.17
N TYR A 108 -3.74 21.56 30.00
CA TYR A 108 -4.36 21.88 28.72
C TYR A 108 -4.25 20.74 27.71
N LEU A 109 -5.37 20.42 27.08
CA LEU A 109 -5.45 19.61 25.87
C LEU A 109 -5.49 20.53 24.65
N LYS A 110 -4.47 20.45 23.79
CA LYS A 110 -4.43 21.14 22.50
C LYS A 110 -4.80 20.18 21.38
N VAL A 111 -5.96 20.41 20.77
CA VAL A 111 -6.42 19.65 19.61
C VAL A 111 -6.08 20.41 18.34
N LYS A 112 -5.08 19.90 17.61
CA LYS A 112 -4.61 20.46 16.33
C LYS A 112 -5.45 19.93 15.16
N THR A 113 -5.60 20.74 14.13
CA THR A 113 -6.17 20.30 12.86
C THR A 113 -5.19 19.36 12.15
N ASN A 114 -5.69 18.24 11.62
CA ASN A 114 -4.86 17.27 10.88
C ASN A 114 -4.56 17.76 9.45
N TRP A 115 -3.70 18.77 9.29
CA TRP A 115 -3.37 19.35 7.97
C TRP A 115 -2.71 18.35 7.02
N ARG A 116 -1.93 17.40 7.58
CA ARG A 116 -1.28 16.31 6.82
C ARG A 116 -2.29 15.43 6.09
N TYR A 117 -3.43 15.16 6.72
CA TYR A 117 -4.53 14.42 6.11
C TYR A 117 -5.12 15.18 4.91
N TYR A 118 -5.44 16.46 5.08
CA TYR A 118 -6.01 17.28 4.00
C TYR A 118 -5.03 17.45 2.83
N LEU A 119 -3.73 17.64 3.12
CA LEU A 119 -2.68 17.68 2.10
C LEU A 119 -2.54 16.35 1.33
N GLY A 120 -2.73 15.20 1.98
CA GLY A 120 -2.65 13.90 1.31
C GLY A 120 -3.80 13.64 0.33
N ILE A 121 -4.99 14.16 0.63
CA ILE A 121 -6.20 13.93 -0.20
C ILE A 121 -6.28 14.91 -1.38
N LEU A 122 -5.78 16.13 -1.22
CA LEU A 122 -5.82 17.20 -2.22
C LEU A 122 -5.29 16.78 -3.61
N PRO A 123 -4.11 16.14 -3.75
CA PRO A 123 -3.61 15.72 -5.06
C PRO A 123 -4.48 14.63 -5.69
N ILE A 124 -4.99 13.67 -4.91
CA ILE A 124 -5.89 12.61 -5.40
C ILE A 124 -7.14 13.23 -6.04
N PHE A 125 -7.68 14.27 -5.41
CA PHE A 125 -8.85 14.99 -5.92
C PHE A 125 -8.53 15.82 -7.17
N ILE A 126 -7.38 16.51 -7.21
CA ILE A 126 -6.90 17.24 -8.39
C ILE A 126 -6.72 16.27 -9.58
N PHE A 127 -6.08 15.13 -9.37
CA PHE A 127 -5.90 14.10 -10.41
C PHE A 127 -7.22 13.46 -10.83
N GLY A 128 -8.14 13.21 -9.89
CA GLY A 128 -9.46 12.67 -10.16
C GLY A 128 -10.34 13.61 -11.00
N ILE A 129 -10.40 14.89 -10.61
CA ILE A 129 -11.11 15.93 -11.37
C ILE A 129 -10.45 16.16 -12.72
N GLY A 130 -9.11 16.23 -12.78
CA GLY A 130 -8.37 16.39 -14.03
C GLY A 130 -8.67 15.28 -15.03
N SER A 131 -8.64 14.02 -14.57
CA SER A 131 -8.98 12.85 -15.38
C SER A 131 -10.44 12.88 -15.87
N LEU A 132 -11.38 13.30 -15.01
CA LEU A 132 -12.79 13.44 -15.38
C LEU A 132 -13.02 14.56 -16.40
N LEU A 133 -12.37 15.72 -16.23
CA LEU A 133 -12.47 16.84 -17.16
C LEU A 133 -11.84 16.50 -18.51
N LEU A 134 -10.71 15.79 -18.53
CA LEU A 134 -10.08 15.32 -19.75
C LEU A 134 -10.96 14.31 -20.50
N THR A 135 -11.60 13.38 -19.80
CA THR A 135 -12.53 12.42 -20.42
C THR A 135 -13.83 13.08 -20.90
N GLN A 136 -14.32 14.11 -20.21
CA GLN A 136 -15.46 14.91 -20.68
C GLN A 136 -15.10 15.76 -21.90
N ARG A 137 -13.93 16.41 -21.93
CA ARG A 137 -13.42 17.15 -23.12
C ARG A 137 -13.21 16.25 -24.33
N ARG A 138 -12.68 15.04 -24.12
CA ARG A 138 -12.46 14.08 -25.21
C ARG A 138 -13.78 13.60 -25.83
N LYS A 139 -14.86 13.57 -25.04
CA LYS A 139 -16.20 13.19 -25.51
C LYS A 139 -16.96 14.35 -26.17
N SER A 140 -16.70 15.60 -25.77
CA SER A 140 -17.28 16.79 -26.42
C SER A 140 -16.61 17.13 -27.75
N ASN A 141 -15.46 16.53 -28.06
CA ASN A 141 -14.71 16.75 -29.29
C ASN A 141 -14.62 15.46 -30.15
N PRO A 142 -15.74 14.91 -30.64
CA PRO A 142 -15.75 13.67 -31.42
C PRO A 142 -15.18 13.83 -32.86
N GLY A 143 -14.89 15.06 -33.29
CA GLY A 143 -14.50 15.38 -34.67
C GLY A 143 -13.05 15.05 -35.08
N ASN A 144 -12.23 14.44 -34.23
CA ASN A 144 -10.82 14.14 -34.56
C ASN A 144 -10.48 12.63 -34.56
N SER A 145 -11.49 11.76 -34.56
CA SER A 145 -11.32 10.30 -34.43
C SER A 145 -11.85 9.47 -35.59
N SER A 146 -12.25 10.09 -36.70
CA SER A 146 -12.78 9.39 -37.88
C SER A 146 -12.00 9.79 -39.14
N VAL A 147 -10.76 9.33 -39.26
CA VAL A 147 -10.00 9.44 -40.51
C VAL A 147 -9.23 8.14 -40.75
N HIS A 148 -9.89 7.31 -41.57
CA HIS A 148 -9.39 6.23 -42.44
C HIS A 148 -9.05 4.85 -41.87
N GLU A 149 -10.08 4.01 -41.86
CA GLU A 149 -9.98 2.61 -42.29
C GLU A 149 -10.27 2.56 -43.81
N ALA A 150 -9.26 2.24 -44.62
CA ALA A 150 -9.41 1.80 -46.00
C ALA A 150 -8.13 1.11 -46.50
N GLN A 151 -8.31 -0.10 -47.03
CA GLN A 151 -7.51 -0.77 -48.06
C GLN A 151 -6.00 -1.04 -47.83
N SER A 152 -5.65 -2.33 -47.72
CA SER A 152 -4.32 -2.83 -48.14
C SER A 152 -4.34 -3.03 -49.66
N PRO A 153 -3.37 -2.47 -50.40
CA PRO A 153 -2.39 -3.33 -51.07
C PRO A 153 -0.97 -2.73 -51.20
N SER A 154 -0.01 -3.64 -51.43
CA SER A 154 1.30 -3.47 -52.11
C SER A 154 2.32 -2.43 -51.62
N ASP A 155 3.47 -2.97 -51.21
CA ASP A 155 4.85 -2.51 -51.39
C ASP A 155 5.26 -1.03 -51.26
N SER A 156 6.40 -0.88 -50.57
CA SER A 156 7.36 0.24 -50.59
C SER A 156 7.05 1.50 -49.77
N GLY A 157 7.93 1.76 -48.79
CA GLY A 157 8.31 3.12 -48.37
C GLY A 157 7.58 3.69 -47.14
N TYR A 158 8.40 4.14 -46.18
CA TYR A 158 8.09 5.11 -45.12
C TYR A 158 7.49 4.59 -43.80
N LEU A 159 8.42 4.38 -42.87
CA LEU A 159 8.24 4.17 -41.44
C LEU A 159 7.27 5.20 -40.84
N ARG A 160 6.15 4.73 -40.30
CA ARG A 160 5.26 5.53 -39.46
C ARG A 160 6.00 5.85 -38.15
N GLN A 161 6.52 7.08 -38.02
CA GLN A 161 7.20 7.56 -36.81
C GLN A 161 6.20 7.85 -35.68
N ASP A 162 5.91 6.83 -34.87
CA ASP A 162 5.09 6.88 -33.66
C ASP A 162 5.85 7.52 -32.48
N LYS A 163 5.93 8.85 -32.43
CA LYS A 163 6.63 9.60 -31.35
C LYS A 163 6.03 9.33 -29.95
N LEU A 164 6.86 8.97 -28.96
CA LEU A 164 6.43 8.88 -27.55
C LEU A 164 6.33 10.29 -26.97
N PHE A 165 5.17 10.63 -26.38
CA PHE A 165 4.89 11.97 -25.82
C PHE A 165 5.08 13.14 -26.79
N GLY A 166 5.12 12.89 -28.11
CA GLY A 166 5.31 13.94 -29.13
C GLY A 166 6.73 14.56 -29.17
N ILE A 167 7.64 14.14 -28.30
CA ILE A 167 8.95 14.77 -28.07
C ILE A 167 10.10 13.82 -28.41
N ILE A 168 9.92 12.51 -28.23
CA ILE A 168 11.01 11.53 -28.38
C ILE A 168 10.72 10.65 -29.61
N PRO A 169 11.63 10.61 -30.60
CA PRO A 169 11.47 9.74 -31.76
C PRO A 169 11.69 8.27 -31.34
N LEU A 170 10.77 7.40 -31.76
CA LEU A 170 10.68 5.99 -31.33
C LEU A 170 11.52 5.02 -32.19
N ASP A 171 12.27 5.58 -33.13
CA ASP A 171 13.22 4.92 -34.02
C ASP A 171 14.55 4.59 -33.32
N TRP A 172 14.77 5.12 -32.11
CA TRP A 172 15.88 4.73 -31.24
C TRP A 172 15.70 3.31 -30.69
N ARG A 173 15.87 2.30 -31.56
CA ARG A 173 15.90 0.88 -31.20
C ARG A 173 17.29 0.34 -31.46
N PHE A 174 18.07 0.15 -30.40
CA PHE A 174 19.35 -0.56 -30.50
C PHE A 174 19.08 -2.04 -30.76
N GLU A 175 19.34 -2.51 -31.98
CA GLU A 175 19.26 -3.94 -32.31
C GLU A 175 20.50 -4.68 -31.80
N LEU A 176 20.46 -5.09 -30.53
CA LEU A 176 21.52 -5.90 -29.91
C LEU A 176 21.77 -7.24 -30.64
N THR A 177 20.80 -7.72 -31.41
CA THR A 177 20.87 -8.95 -32.21
C THR A 177 21.75 -8.86 -33.45
N LYS A 178 22.24 -7.66 -33.81
CA LYS A 178 23.18 -7.48 -34.93
C LYS A 178 24.53 -8.14 -34.65
N TYR A 179 24.93 -8.23 -33.38
CA TYR A 179 26.16 -8.89 -32.98
C TYR A 179 25.96 -10.42 -32.87
N LYS A 180 26.72 -11.19 -33.66
CA LYS A 180 26.71 -12.67 -33.67
C LYS A 180 26.79 -13.32 -32.26
N PRO A 181 27.69 -12.91 -31.34
CA PRO A 181 27.76 -13.54 -30.02
C PRO A 181 26.52 -13.26 -29.17
N ILE A 182 25.96 -12.05 -29.27
CA ILE A 182 24.75 -11.66 -28.54
C ILE A 182 23.53 -12.42 -29.08
N ARG A 183 23.43 -12.57 -30.40
CA ARG A 183 22.38 -13.38 -31.03
C ARG A 183 22.48 -14.86 -30.67
N ALA A 184 23.69 -15.41 -30.56
CA ALA A 184 23.91 -16.79 -30.11
C ALA A 184 23.50 -16.96 -28.64
N LEU A 185 23.81 -15.98 -27.80
CA LEU A 185 23.42 -15.98 -26.38
C LEU A 185 21.89 -15.95 -26.21
N PHE A 186 21.17 -15.06 -26.90
CA PHE A 186 19.70 -15.00 -26.83
C PHE A 186 18.99 -16.20 -27.47
N LYS A 187 19.61 -16.87 -28.45
CA LYS A 187 19.09 -18.14 -29.00
C LYS A 187 19.41 -19.34 -28.12
N SER A 188 20.33 -19.23 -27.17
CA SER A 188 20.71 -20.31 -26.29
C SER A 188 19.59 -20.62 -25.30
N ARG A 189 19.28 -21.92 -25.16
CA ARG A 189 18.27 -22.42 -24.21
C ARG A 189 18.71 -22.23 -22.76
N TRP A 190 20.03 -22.10 -22.54
CA TRP A 190 20.63 -21.91 -21.23
C TRP A 190 20.47 -20.49 -20.70
N PHE A 191 20.37 -19.49 -21.58
CA PHE A 191 20.26 -18.09 -21.16
C PHE A 191 19.05 -17.85 -20.23
N PRO A 192 17.80 -18.18 -20.61
CA PRO A 192 16.66 -18.01 -19.70
C PRO A 192 16.71 -18.96 -18.49
N PHE A 193 17.26 -20.17 -18.67
CA PHE A 193 17.35 -21.17 -17.60
C PHE A 193 18.29 -20.74 -16.47
N ILE A 194 19.44 -20.14 -16.79
CA ILE A 194 20.43 -19.67 -15.78
C ILE A 194 19.82 -18.57 -14.91
N PHE A 195 19.19 -17.56 -15.50
CA PHE A 195 18.55 -16.48 -14.73
C PHE A 195 17.44 -17.01 -13.83
N LEU A 196 16.69 -18.00 -14.31
CA LEU A 196 15.64 -18.64 -13.54
C LEU A 196 16.20 -19.46 -12.36
N VAL A 197 17.20 -20.31 -12.57
CA VAL A 197 17.82 -21.10 -11.48
C VAL A 197 18.47 -20.18 -10.46
N MET A 198 19.14 -19.11 -10.90
CA MET A 198 19.71 -18.10 -10.01
C MET A 198 18.62 -17.43 -9.16
N ASN A 199 17.50 -17.04 -9.78
CA ASN A 199 16.37 -16.44 -9.06
C ASN A 199 15.74 -17.41 -8.05
N LEU A 200 15.53 -18.66 -8.44
CA LEU A 200 15.02 -19.71 -7.55
C LEU A 200 15.96 -19.95 -6.35
N ALA A 201 17.27 -19.95 -6.58
CA ALA A 201 18.27 -20.06 -5.52
C ALA A 201 18.20 -18.88 -4.54
N ILE A 202 18.12 -17.64 -5.05
CA ILE A 202 17.97 -16.42 -4.23
C ILE A 202 16.70 -16.51 -3.37
N PHE A 203 15.55 -16.84 -3.98
CA PHE A 203 14.29 -16.97 -3.24
C PHE A 203 14.33 -18.11 -2.23
N THR A 204 14.98 -19.23 -2.52
CA THR A 204 15.14 -20.34 -1.59
C THR A 204 15.95 -19.93 -0.37
N VAL A 205 17.06 -19.20 -0.58
CA VAL A 205 17.87 -18.65 0.53
C VAL A 205 17.06 -17.66 1.36
N ILE A 206 16.27 -16.80 0.72
CA ILE A 206 15.38 -15.85 1.41
C ILE A 206 14.33 -16.58 2.24
N LEU A 207 13.69 -17.62 1.70
CA LEU A 207 12.70 -18.43 2.41
C LEU A 207 13.31 -19.18 3.60
N LEU A 208 14.50 -19.76 3.42
CA LEU A 208 15.24 -20.42 4.49
C LEU A 208 15.67 -19.41 5.56
N ALA A 209 16.13 -18.23 5.19
CA ALA A 209 16.47 -17.16 6.13
C ALA A 209 15.23 -16.65 6.89
N GLY A 210 14.07 -16.57 6.23
CA GLY A 210 12.80 -16.25 6.87
C GLY A 210 12.30 -17.32 7.84
N PHE A 211 12.57 -18.60 7.55
CA PHE A 211 12.18 -19.72 8.41
C PHE A 211 13.14 -19.89 9.60
N VAL A 212 14.44 -19.77 9.38
CA VAL A 212 15.49 -19.90 10.41
C VAL A 212 15.58 -18.66 11.30
N GLY A 213 15.18 -17.48 10.80
CA GLY A 213 15.20 -16.20 11.53
C GLY A 213 14.22 -16.08 12.71
N GLY A 214 13.37 -17.08 12.94
CA GLY A 214 12.47 -17.16 14.10
C GLY A 214 11.18 -16.31 13.99
N PHE A 215 10.18 -16.67 14.79
CA PHE A 215 8.83 -16.06 14.79
C PHE A 215 8.76 -14.65 15.40
N SER A 216 9.87 -13.91 15.47
CA SER A 216 9.89 -12.57 16.07
C SER A 216 9.09 -11.58 15.19
N THR A 217 8.01 -11.04 15.74
CA THR A 217 7.07 -10.18 15.02
C THR A 217 7.73 -8.83 14.67
N GLY A 218 7.68 -8.42 13.39
CA GLY A 218 8.07 -7.07 12.95
C GLY A 218 9.48 -6.93 12.35
N ASN A 219 10.13 -5.79 12.63
CA ASN A 219 11.34 -5.27 11.97
C ASN A 219 12.65 -6.02 12.33
N TYR A 220 12.55 -7.12 13.10
CA TYR A 220 13.68 -7.96 13.49
C TYR A 220 13.88 -9.17 12.57
N ASN A 221 12.93 -9.44 11.67
CA ASN A 221 13.03 -10.52 10.71
C ASN A 221 13.78 -10.06 9.45
N PHE A 222 15.05 -10.45 9.33
CA PHE A 222 15.95 -10.07 8.23
C PHE A 222 15.34 -10.30 6.83
N GLY A 223 14.63 -11.43 6.65
CA GLY A 223 13.95 -11.74 5.40
C GLY A 223 12.81 -10.77 5.05
N VAL A 224 12.04 -10.31 6.05
CA VAL A 224 10.95 -9.36 5.83
C VAL A 224 11.50 -7.98 5.50
N MET A 225 12.55 -7.54 6.20
CA MET A 225 13.22 -6.26 5.94
C MET A 225 13.81 -6.20 4.52
N ILE A 226 14.53 -7.23 4.08
CA ILE A 226 15.15 -7.23 2.75
C ILE A 226 14.13 -7.35 1.63
N VAL A 227 13.16 -8.27 1.72
CA VAL A 227 12.21 -8.50 0.63
C VAL A 227 11.24 -7.35 0.45
N TRP A 228 10.70 -6.83 1.55
CA TRP A 228 9.60 -5.86 1.49
C TRP A 228 10.06 -4.41 1.58
N ILE A 229 11.22 -4.12 2.18
CA ILE A 229 11.73 -2.75 2.28
C ILE A 229 12.77 -2.49 1.20
N LEU A 230 13.84 -3.28 1.13
CA LEU A 230 14.94 -3.01 0.19
C LEU A 230 14.61 -3.46 -1.24
N TRP A 231 14.21 -4.72 -1.41
CA TRP A 231 13.94 -5.29 -2.73
C TRP A 231 12.70 -4.68 -3.40
N TRP A 232 11.61 -4.47 -2.66
CA TRP A 232 10.40 -3.87 -3.23
C TRP A 232 10.61 -2.42 -3.69
N VAL A 233 11.36 -1.62 -2.93
CA VAL A 233 11.73 -0.25 -3.33
C VAL A 233 12.65 -0.28 -4.55
N LEU A 234 13.65 -1.16 -4.57
CA LEU A 234 14.53 -1.35 -5.72
C LEU A 234 13.75 -1.78 -6.98
N LEU A 235 12.80 -2.71 -6.81
CA LEU A 235 11.95 -3.21 -7.88
C LEU A 235 11.10 -2.08 -8.48
N MET A 236 10.45 -1.28 -7.63
CA MET A 236 9.60 -0.17 -8.07
C MET A 236 10.38 0.99 -8.69
N LEU A 237 11.51 1.38 -8.09
CA LEU A 237 12.26 2.57 -8.50
C LEU A 237 13.14 2.32 -9.73
N PHE A 238 13.78 1.15 -9.80
CA PHE A 238 14.80 0.88 -10.81
C PHE A 238 14.34 -0.17 -11.82
N MET A 239 13.77 -1.27 -11.32
CA MET A 239 13.56 -2.46 -12.15
C MET A 239 12.32 -2.33 -13.06
N VAL A 240 11.23 -1.72 -12.58
CA VAL A 240 10.02 -1.47 -13.39
C VAL A 240 10.27 -0.54 -14.58
N PRO A 241 10.90 0.65 -14.44
CA PRO A 241 11.10 1.54 -15.58
C PRO A 241 12.13 1.03 -16.59
N VAL A 242 13.15 0.28 -16.14
CA VAL A 242 14.30 -0.11 -17.00
C VAL A 242 14.17 -1.54 -17.54
N VAL A 243 13.67 -2.47 -16.72
CA VAL A 243 13.82 -3.93 -16.94
C VAL A 243 12.46 -4.66 -16.90
N GLY A 244 11.33 -3.94 -16.89
CA GLY A 244 9.99 -4.52 -16.71
C GLY A 244 9.65 -5.68 -17.66
N ARG A 245 10.09 -5.62 -18.93
CA ARG A 245 9.89 -6.72 -19.91
C ARG A 245 10.87 -7.89 -19.74
N LEU A 246 12.07 -7.64 -19.21
CA LEU A 246 13.05 -8.68 -18.92
C LEU A 246 12.62 -9.52 -17.70
N TRP A 247 11.87 -8.94 -16.75
CA TRP A 247 11.30 -9.69 -15.62
C TRP A 247 10.39 -10.85 -16.06
N CYS A 248 9.68 -10.68 -17.18
CA CYS A 248 8.86 -11.75 -17.75
C CYS A 248 9.68 -13.00 -18.14
N MET A 249 10.98 -12.87 -18.44
CA MET A 249 11.88 -13.99 -18.73
C MET A 249 12.43 -14.66 -17.47
N VAL A 250 12.43 -13.94 -16.34
CA VAL A 250 12.92 -14.41 -15.03
C VAL A 250 11.79 -15.00 -14.18
N CYS A 251 10.53 -14.72 -14.55
CA CYS A 251 9.35 -15.21 -13.86
C CYS A 251 9.32 -16.75 -13.85
N PRO A 252 9.23 -17.40 -12.67
CA PRO A 252 9.19 -18.87 -12.57
C PRO A 252 7.83 -19.46 -12.97
N PHE A 253 6.77 -18.66 -12.95
CA PHE A 253 5.39 -19.11 -13.14
C PHE A 253 5.11 -19.83 -14.49
N PRO A 254 5.61 -19.34 -15.65
CA PRO A 254 5.43 -20.02 -16.92
C PRO A 254 6.12 -21.39 -16.96
N LEU A 255 7.22 -21.56 -16.22
CA LEU A 255 7.97 -22.82 -16.20
C LEU A 255 7.18 -23.94 -15.51
N ILE A 256 6.49 -23.64 -14.41
CA ILE A 256 5.66 -24.62 -13.71
C ILE A 256 4.53 -25.09 -14.63
N GLY A 257 3.88 -24.15 -15.32
CA GLY A 257 2.85 -24.48 -16.32
C GLY A 257 3.41 -25.34 -17.47
N ASP A 258 4.57 -24.96 -18.01
CA ASP A 258 5.22 -25.70 -19.08
C ASP A 258 5.74 -27.07 -18.64
N TRP A 259 6.25 -27.20 -17.41
CA TRP A 259 6.71 -28.46 -16.86
C TRP A 259 5.54 -29.42 -16.59
N ILE A 260 4.45 -28.92 -15.98
CA ILE A 260 3.22 -29.70 -15.75
C ILE A 260 2.60 -30.15 -17.08
N GLN A 261 2.61 -29.30 -18.13
CA GLN A 261 2.05 -29.65 -19.43
C GLN A 261 2.97 -30.53 -20.31
N ARG A 262 4.29 -30.43 -20.16
CA ARG A 262 5.26 -31.11 -21.04
C ARG A 262 5.93 -32.33 -20.39
N GLY A 263 5.88 -32.44 -19.06
CA GLY A 263 6.48 -33.53 -18.28
C GLY A 263 8.01 -33.63 -18.38
N ARG A 264 8.70 -32.66 -19.00
CA ARG A 264 10.17 -32.62 -19.16
C ARG A 264 10.66 -31.18 -19.03
N LEU A 265 11.73 -30.97 -18.25
CA LEU A 265 12.25 -29.65 -17.89
C LEU A 265 13.04 -28.96 -19.03
N VAL A 266 13.70 -29.73 -19.90
CA VAL A 266 14.71 -29.18 -20.84
C VAL A 266 14.43 -29.48 -22.32
N SER A 267 13.72 -30.58 -22.64
CA SER A 267 13.43 -30.97 -24.03
C SER A 267 12.04 -30.50 -24.48
N VAL A 268 11.87 -30.21 -25.78
CA VAL A 268 10.55 -30.00 -26.39
C VAL A 268 9.83 -31.35 -26.47
N GLY A 269 9.09 -31.70 -25.42
CA GLY A 269 8.21 -32.86 -25.41
C GLY A 269 6.93 -32.61 -26.21
N ARG A 270 6.35 -33.66 -26.78
CA ARG A 270 5.02 -33.65 -27.43
C ARG A 270 4.01 -33.12 -26.39
N GLN A 271 3.30 -32.04 -26.70
CA GLN A 271 2.32 -31.44 -25.80
C GLN A 271 1.17 -32.43 -25.56
N ARG A 272 1.27 -33.23 -24.49
CA ARG A 272 0.17 -34.07 -24.02
C ARG A 272 -0.46 -33.30 -22.86
N SER A 273 -1.42 -32.44 -23.17
CA SER A 273 -2.11 -31.64 -22.17
C SER A 273 -2.77 -32.55 -21.15
N TRP A 274 -2.21 -32.56 -19.94
CA TRP A 274 -2.80 -33.27 -18.82
C TRP A 274 -3.96 -32.42 -18.30
N GLY A 275 -5.18 -32.73 -18.74
CA GLY A 275 -6.39 -32.01 -18.38
C GLY A 275 -7.63 -32.53 -19.09
N LEU A 276 -8.81 -32.27 -18.53
CA LEU A 276 -10.11 -32.74 -19.02
C LEU A 276 -10.54 -32.20 -20.43
N ASN A 277 -9.62 -31.57 -21.18
CA ASN A 277 -9.89 -30.84 -22.43
C ASN A 277 -11.15 -29.95 -22.39
N LYS A 278 -11.54 -29.52 -21.18
CA LYS A 278 -12.73 -28.72 -20.94
C LYS A 278 -12.35 -27.27 -21.07
N ARG A 279 -12.94 -26.59 -22.05
CA ARG A 279 -12.69 -25.17 -22.30
C ARG A 279 -13.16 -24.36 -21.09
N TRP A 280 -12.34 -23.39 -20.67
CA TRP A 280 -12.68 -22.49 -19.58
C TRP A 280 -13.99 -21.73 -19.89
N PRO A 281 -14.88 -21.50 -18.90
CA PRO A 281 -16.17 -20.85 -19.13
C PRO A 281 -16.01 -19.47 -19.79
N ASN A 282 -16.80 -19.18 -20.83
CA ASN A 282 -16.69 -17.92 -21.59
C ASN A 282 -16.84 -16.66 -20.72
N LYS A 283 -17.63 -16.71 -19.63
CA LYS A 283 -17.81 -15.59 -18.69
C LYS A 283 -16.54 -15.23 -17.91
N TRP A 284 -15.64 -16.20 -17.70
CA TRP A 284 -14.44 -16.06 -16.87
C TRP A 284 -13.16 -15.97 -17.70
N ARG A 285 -13.27 -15.86 -19.02
CA ARG A 285 -12.13 -15.81 -19.96
C ARG A 285 -11.58 -14.39 -20.17
N ASN A 286 -11.98 -13.45 -19.31
CA ASN A 286 -11.59 -12.05 -19.36
C ASN A 286 -10.40 -11.79 -18.42
N LEU A 287 -9.83 -10.58 -18.44
CA LEU A 287 -8.76 -10.18 -17.51
C LEU A 287 -9.22 -10.03 -16.05
N TRP A 288 -10.53 -10.03 -15.81
CA TRP A 288 -11.14 -9.81 -14.50
C TRP A 288 -10.66 -10.75 -13.37
N PRO A 289 -10.50 -12.07 -13.57
CA PRO A 289 -9.99 -12.95 -12.52
C PRO A 289 -8.58 -12.56 -12.07
N LEU A 290 -7.72 -12.15 -13.01
CA LEU A 290 -6.37 -11.69 -12.71
C LEU A 290 -6.39 -10.35 -11.94
N VAL A 291 -7.27 -9.43 -12.33
CA VAL A 291 -7.46 -8.14 -11.64
C VAL A 291 -7.98 -8.34 -10.22
N ILE A 292 -8.95 -9.23 -10.03
CA ILE A 292 -9.50 -9.57 -8.71
C ILE A 292 -8.42 -10.18 -7.83
N LEU A 293 -7.64 -11.13 -8.36
CA LEU A 293 -6.53 -11.75 -7.64
C LEU A 293 -5.47 -10.71 -7.23
N PHE A 294 -5.15 -9.78 -8.11
CA PHE A 294 -4.25 -8.66 -7.80
C PHE A 294 -4.82 -7.75 -6.70
N TRP A 295 -6.11 -7.39 -6.78
CA TRP A 295 -6.78 -6.58 -5.76
C TRP A 295 -6.80 -7.24 -4.39
N ILE A 296 -7.05 -8.55 -4.33
CA ILE A 296 -6.98 -9.33 -3.10
C ILE A 296 -5.55 -9.29 -2.55
N ALA A 297 -4.55 -9.58 -3.39
CA ALA A 297 -3.15 -9.57 -2.98
C ALA A 297 -2.69 -8.20 -2.43
N THR A 298 -3.12 -7.10 -3.05
CA THR A 298 -2.77 -5.74 -2.60
C THR A 298 -3.50 -5.35 -1.32
N TRP A 299 -4.79 -5.68 -1.18
CA TRP A 299 -5.56 -5.41 0.02
C TRP A 299 -4.98 -6.13 1.25
N PHE A 300 -4.57 -7.38 1.08
CA PHE A 300 -3.97 -8.18 2.15
C PHE A 300 -2.46 -7.99 2.32
N SER A 301 -1.81 -7.16 1.49
CA SER A 301 -0.35 -6.92 1.58
C SER A 301 0.10 -6.48 2.98
N GLY A 302 -0.66 -5.60 3.62
CA GLY A 302 -0.39 -5.15 5.00
C GLY A 302 -0.49 -6.27 6.02
N PHE A 303 -1.33 -7.29 5.82
CA PHE A 303 -1.40 -8.45 6.70
C PHE A 303 -0.21 -9.39 6.52
N PHE A 304 0.24 -9.57 5.27
CA PHE A 304 1.39 -10.41 4.95
C PHE A 304 2.69 -9.83 5.53
N THR A 305 2.89 -8.50 5.50
CA THR A 305 4.13 -7.86 5.96
C THR A 305 4.34 -7.87 7.47
N VAL A 306 3.28 -7.94 8.28
CA VAL A 306 3.42 -8.01 9.76
C VAL A 306 3.58 -9.43 10.29
N ARG A 307 3.20 -10.46 9.51
CA ARG A 307 3.20 -11.85 9.94
C ARG A 307 4.17 -12.68 9.10
N PRO A 308 5.33 -13.09 9.65
CA PRO A 308 6.37 -13.80 8.89
C PRO A 308 5.87 -15.12 8.31
N TYR A 309 5.00 -15.85 9.02
CA TYR A 309 4.37 -17.07 8.51
C TYR A 309 3.45 -16.82 7.30
N ALA A 310 2.71 -15.71 7.30
CA ALA A 310 1.84 -15.35 6.18
C ALA A 310 2.66 -14.95 4.95
N THR A 311 3.78 -14.22 5.15
CA THR A 311 4.76 -13.95 4.08
C THR A 311 5.35 -15.25 3.52
N PHE A 312 5.72 -16.21 4.38
CA PHE A 312 6.26 -17.50 3.95
C PHE A 312 5.27 -18.29 3.09
N ILE A 313 4.02 -18.41 3.53
CA ILE A 313 2.96 -19.07 2.74
C ILE A 313 2.76 -18.35 1.41
N LEU A 314 2.63 -17.02 1.42
CA LEU A 314 2.40 -16.26 0.20
C LEU A 314 3.54 -16.44 -0.80
N LEU A 315 4.78 -16.21 -0.38
CA LEU A 315 5.96 -16.36 -1.24
C LEU A 315 6.12 -17.81 -1.69
N GLY A 316 5.90 -18.79 -0.81
CA GLY A 316 5.93 -20.22 -1.14
C GLY A 316 4.81 -20.66 -2.09
N THR A 317 3.68 -19.95 -2.15
CA THR A 317 2.62 -20.19 -3.16
C THR A 317 2.88 -19.48 -4.49
N ILE A 318 3.73 -18.46 -4.50
CA ILE A 318 4.10 -17.69 -5.70
C ILE A 318 5.26 -18.34 -6.45
N ILE A 319 6.19 -18.96 -5.72
CA ILE A 319 7.35 -19.70 -6.23
C ILE A 319 6.94 -21.12 -6.63
#